data_AF-A0A2U1B6G4-F1
#
_entry.id   AF-A0A2U1B6G4-F1
#
_cell.length_a   1.000
_cell.length_b   1.000
_cell.length_c   1.000
_cell.angle_alpha   90.00
_cell.angle_beta   90.00
_cell.angle_gamma   90.00
#
_symmetry.space_group_name_H-M   'P 1'
#
loop_
_entity.id
_entity.type
_entity.pdbx_description
1 polymer ?
#
loop_
_entity_poly.entity_id
_entity_poly.type
_entity_poly.pdbx_seq_one_letter_code
_entity_poly.pdbx_strand_id
1 'polypeptide(L)'
;MEGGFDENLNYFLYEKIGLGDSEPLLTIPAKVGYLWKYRLVYADPKTSIMVYDDSTRYEMVLSDEIEFLYRVSYSPDCPDLMLISGQKKNGELFSIAHHTGLDKCFEVIADGLPAYKAATFGSKVFYATKQPEEDFEQRKIVQATTVEWREVPNDLYIKDIIMSENKDYHNEEFEL
;
A
#
# COMPACT_ATOMS: atom_id res chain seq x y z
N MET A 1 6.96 -12.03 25.39
CA MET A 1 6.82 -13.09 24.38
C MET A 1 7.35 -12.53 23.09
N GLU A 2 8.40 -13.15 22.60
CA GLU A 2 9.25 -12.76 21.49
C GLU A 2 8.46 -12.85 20.17
N GLY A 3 8.40 -11.76 19.41
CA GLY A 3 7.84 -11.74 18.06
C GLY A 3 8.84 -12.35 17.10
N GLY A 4 8.85 -13.67 17.01
CA GLY A 4 9.66 -14.42 16.06
C GLY A 4 9.18 -14.20 14.62
N PHE A 5 10.14 -13.88 13.75
CA PHE A 5 10.00 -13.96 12.30
C PHE A 5 9.72 -15.43 11.92
N ASP A 6 8.46 -15.75 11.62
CA ASP A 6 8.07 -17.04 11.07
C ASP A 6 8.23 -16.99 9.54
N GLU A 7 8.99 -17.95 9.01
CA GLU A 7 9.45 -18.03 7.62
C GLU A 7 8.29 -18.29 6.63
N ASN A 8 7.10 -18.66 7.13
CA ASN A 8 5.92 -19.01 6.35
C ASN A 8 4.63 -18.25 6.74
N LEU A 9 4.70 -16.92 6.81
CA LEU A 9 3.48 -16.11 6.98
C LEU A 9 2.72 -16.01 5.65
N ASN A 10 1.72 -16.88 5.48
CA ASN A 10 0.63 -16.67 4.53
C ASN A 10 -0.27 -15.58 5.08
N TYR A 11 -0.11 -14.37 4.55
CA TYR A 11 -1.00 -13.25 4.88
C TYR A 11 -2.17 -13.25 3.91
N PHE A 12 -3.34 -12.87 4.41
CA PHE A 12 -4.56 -12.79 3.62
C PHE A 12 -5.24 -11.45 3.84
N LEU A 13 -5.88 -10.92 2.79
CA LEU A 13 -6.81 -9.83 2.90
C LEU A 13 -8.17 -10.38 3.34
N TYR A 14 -8.79 -9.69 4.29
CA TYR A 14 -10.14 -10.01 4.74
C TYR A 14 -11.04 -8.78 4.55
N GLU A 15 -12.24 -9.00 4.04
CA GLU A 15 -13.31 -8.01 4.01
C GLU A 15 -14.19 -8.17 5.25
N LYS A 16 -14.48 -7.05 5.94
CA LYS A 16 -15.47 -7.05 7.02
C LYS A 16 -16.64 -6.14 6.64
N ILE A 17 -17.81 -6.74 6.45
CA ILE A 17 -19.03 -6.01 6.10
C ILE A 17 -19.70 -5.52 7.39
N GLY A 18 -19.57 -4.22 7.66
CA GLY A 18 -20.17 -3.56 8.82
C GLY A 18 -19.32 -3.58 10.09
N LEU A 19 -19.82 -2.92 11.15
CA LEU A 19 -19.10 -2.75 12.43
C LEU A 19 -19.46 -3.80 13.50
N GLY A 20 -20.33 -4.76 13.18
CA GLY A 20 -20.80 -5.80 14.12
C GLY A 20 -19.87 -7.01 14.24
N ASP A 21 -20.38 -8.08 14.85
CA ASP A 21 -19.67 -9.36 15.06
C ASP A 21 -19.70 -10.28 13.82
N SER A 22 -19.85 -9.73 12.62
CA SER A 22 -19.77 -10.51 11.39
C SER A 22 -18.35 -11.04 11.20
N GLU A 23 -18.25 -12.34 10.89
CA GLU A 23 -16.98 -12.98 10.54
C GLU A 23 -16.35 -12.30 9.31
N PRO A 24 -15.05 -11.98 9.33
CA PRO A 24 -14.35 -11.44 8.17
C PRO A 24 -14.34 -12.45 7.01
N LEU A 25 -14.73 -12.02 5.83
CA LEU A 25 -14.70 -12.81 4.60
C LEU A 25 -13.27 -12.82 4.05
N LEU A 26 -12.71 -14.01 3.84
CA LEU A 26 -11.41 -14.18 3.20
C LEU A 26 -11.49 -13.71 1.74
N THR A 27 -10.66 -12.76 1.34
CA THR A 27 -10.65 -12.23 -0.03
C THR A 27 -9.58 -12.91 -0.88
N ILE A 28 -8.30 -12.82 -0.49
CA ILE A 28 -7.15 -13.34 -1.28
C ILE A 28 -5.88 -13.45 -0.43
N PRO A 29 -4.90 -14.30 -0.80
CA PRO A 29 -3.54 -14.20 -0.27
C PRO A 29 -2.90 -12.86 -0.66
N ALA A 30 -2.51 -12.06 0.32
CA ALA A 30 -1.93 -10.74 0.11
C ALA A 30 -1.10 -10.33 1.34
N LYS A 31 0.13 -9.84 1.13
CA LYS A 31 0.94 -9.30 2.24
C LYS A 31 0.54 -7.87 2.61
N VAL A 32 0.11 -7.10 1.63
CA VAL A 32 -0.40 -5.74 1.80
C VAL A 32 -1.54 -5.51 0.83
N GLY A 33 -2.51 -4.68 1.20
CA GLY A 33 -3.64 -4.36 0.35
C GLY A 33 -4.75 -3.65 1.09
N TYR A 34 -5.77 -3.24 0.35
CA TYR A 34 -7.00 -2.67 0.86
C TYR A 34 -8.17 -2.96 -0.09
N LEU A 35 -9.37 -2.96 0.49
CA LEU A 35 -10.62 -2.89 -0.24
C LEU A 35 -11.29 -1.55 0.07
N TRP A 36 -11.70 -0.82 -0.98
CA TRP A 36 -12.47 0.41 -0.83
C TRP A 36 -13.60 0.44 -1.86
N LYS A 37 -14.84 0.28 -1.38
CA LYS A 37 -16.02 0.06 -2.25
C LYS A 37 -15.76 -1.13 -3.18
N TYR A 38 -15.64 -0.89 -4.49
CA TYR A 38 -15.39 -1.90 -5.51
C TYR A 38 -13.93 -1.96 -5.96
N ARG A 39 -13.04 -1.15 -5.36
CA ARG A 39 -11.60 -1.15 -5.65
C ARG A 39 -10.88 -2.09 -4.70
N LEU A 40 -10.32 -3.18 -5.23
CA LEU A 40 -9.42 -4.10 -4.54
C LEU A 40 -7.98 -3.83 -5.00
N VAL A 41 -7.10 -3.54 -4.04
CA VAL A 41 -5.67 -3.38 -4.28
C VAL A 41 -4.90 -4.32 -3.38
N TYR A 42 -3.97 -5.06 -3.93
CA TYR A 42 -3.08 -5.91 -3.14
C TYR A 42 -1.73 -6.10 -3.83
N ALA A 43 -0.73 -6.53 -3.07
CA ALA A 43 0.58 -6.81 -3.61
C ALA A 43 1.16 -8.14 -3.10
N ASP A 44 1.86 -8.83 -3.99
CA ASP A 44 2.86 -9.82 -3.61
C ASP A 44 4.10 -9.07 -3.07
N PRO A 45 4.79 -9.56 -2.02
CA PRO A 45 5.96 -8.92 -1.41
C PRO A 45 7.05 -8.39 -2.35
N LYS A 46 7.15 -8.87 -3.60
CA LYS A 46 8.33 -8.58 -4.44
C LYS A 46 8.07 -8.00 -5.82
N THR A 47 6.95 -8.28 -6.47
CA THR A 47 6.90 -8.12 -7.94
C THR A 47 5.96 -7.04 -8.42
N SER A 48 4.78 -6.92 -7.81
CA SER A 48 3.75 -6.06 -8.36
C SER A 48 2.62 -5.75 -7.39
N ILE A 49 1.95 -4.63 -7.68
CA ILE A 49 0.69 -4.25 -7.05
C ILE A 49 -0.41 -4.53 -8.08
N MET A 50 -1.34 -5.39 -7.72
CA MET A 50 -2.54 -5.67 -8.49
C MET A 50 -3.64 -4.70 -8.10
N VAL A 51 -4.29 -4.11 -9.10
CA VAL A 51 -5.45 -3.23 -8.92
C VAL A 51 -6.63 -3.76 -9.72
N TYR A 52 -7.76 -3.90 -9.03
CA TYR A 52 -9.04 -4.31 -9.57
C TYR A 52 -10.05 -3.22 -9.24
N ASP A 53 -10.60 -2.60 -10.28
CA ASP A 53 -11.70 -1.66 -10.24
C ASP A 53 -12.93 -2.27 -10.94
N ASP A 54 -14.10 -1.63 -10.80
CA ASP A 54 -15.39 -2.07 -11.38
C ASP A 54 -15.28 -2.58 -12.83
N SER A 55 -14.49 -1.91 -13.66
CA SER A 55 -14.35 -2.21 -15.08
C SER A 55 -12.92 -2.52 -15.54
N THR A 56 -11.92 -2.39 -14.66
CA THR A 56 -10.52 -2.34 -15.08
C THR A 56 -9.63 -3.10 -14.13
N ARG A 57 -8.78 -3.97 -14.69
CA ARG A 57 -7.73 -4.65 -13.95
C ARG A 57 -6.39 -4.31 -14.56
N TYR A 58 -5.45 -3.91 -13.70
CA TYR A 58 -4.08 -3.66 -14.11
C TYR A 58 -3.07 -4.07 -13.05
N GLU A 59 -1.87 -4.39 -13.51
CA GLU A 59 -0.72 -4.72 -12.70
C GLU A 59 0.30 -3.57 -12.76
N MET A 60 0.64 -3.01 -11.61
CA MET A 60 1.76 -2.07 -11.49
C MET A 60 3.02 -2.86 -11.16
N VAL A 61 3.91 -2.97 -12.13
CA VAL A 61 5.21 -3.65 -11.99
C VAL A 61 6.15 -2.71 -11.25
N LEU A 62 6.70 -3.18 -10.14
CA LEU A 62 7.59 -2.36 -9.32
C LEU A 62 8.99 -2.27 -9.93
N SER A 63 9.70 -1.19 -9.61
CA SER A 63 11.11 -1.01 -9.94
C SER A 63 11.96 -2.14 -9.36
N ASP A 64 12.97 -2.58 -10.11
CA ASP A 64 13.89 -3.65 -9.71
C ASP A 64 14.70 -3.28 -8.45
N GLU A 65 14.74 -2.01 -8.06
CA GLU A 65 15.40 -1.54 -6.82
C GLU A 65 14.57 -1.79 -5.56
N ILE A 66 13.28 -2.10 -5.68
CA ILE A 66 12.40 -2.37 -4.54
C ILE A 66 12.64 -3.80 -4.05
N GLU A 67 12.84 -3.94 -2.75
CA GLU A 67 13.06 -5.23 -2.09
C GLU A 67 11.79 -5.74 -1.42
N PHE A 68 11.09 -4.84 -0.71
CA PHE A 68 9.89 -5.17 0.05
C PHE A 68 8.87 -4.03 0.03
N LEU A 69 7.59 -4.39 -0.03
CA LEU A 69 6.47 -3.51 0.31
C LEU A 69 6.02 -3.75 1.76
N TYR A 70 5.89 -2.65 2.51
CA TYR A 70 5.40 -2.68 3.89
C TYR A 70 3.95 -2.26 4.05
N ARG A 71 3.45 -1.43 3.12
CA ARG A 71 2.05 -0.96 3.12
C ARG A 71 1.67 -0.46 1.75
N VAL A 72 0.45 -0.79 1.34
CA VAL A 72 -0.29 -0.13 0.27
C VAL A 72 -1.63 0.30 0.87
N SER A 73 -2.01 1.56 0.65
CA SER A 73 -3.26 2.16 1.15
C SER A 73 -3.69 3.30 0.22
N TYR A 74 -4.75 4.02 0.57
CA TYR A 74 -5.28 5.13 -0.22
C TYR A 74 -5.48 6.38 0.64
N SER A 75 -5.55 7.55 0.00
CA SER A 75 -6.06 8.76 0.63
C SER A 75 -7.60 8.72 0.67
N PRO A 76 -8.25 8.82 1.85
CA PRO A 76 -9.71 8.86 1.93
C PRO A 76 -10.35 10.02 1.16
N ASP A 77 -9.64 11.15 1.05
CA ASP A 77 -10.09 12.35 0.33
C ASP A 77 -9.85 12.25 -1.19
N CYS A 78 -8.96 11.35 -1.63
CA CYS A 78 -8.65 11.11 -3.03
C CYS A 78 -8.28 9.63 -3.23
N PRO A 79 -9.26 8.74 -3.44
CA PRO A 79 -9.04 7.29 -3.51
C PRO A 79 -8.19 6.81 -4.69
N ASP A 80 -7.98 7.65 -5.71
CA ASP A 80 -7.03 7.44 -6.81
C ASP A 80 -5.58 7.72 -6.41
N LEU A 81 -5.35 8.36 -5.26
CA LEU A 81 -4.03 8.57 -4.68
C LEU A 81 -3.67 7.39 -3.77
N MET A 82 -2.87 6.48 -4.31
CA MET A 82 -2.37 5.32 -3.59
C MET A 82 -1.12 5.67 -2.80
N LEU A 83 -1.14 5.40 -1.48
CA LEU A 83 0.00 5.59 -0.58
C LEU A 83 0.74 4.27 -0.41
N ILE A 84 2.02 4.25 -0.80
CA ILE A 84 2.85 3.05 -0.83
C ILE A 84 4.11 3.32 0.00
N SER A 85 4.47 2.38 0.88
CA SER A 85 5.74 2.43 1.61
C SER A 85 6.44 1.10 1.57
N GLY A 86 7.76 1.12 1.44
CA GLY A 86 8.59 -0.06 1.26
C GLY A 86 10.05 0.19 1.61
N GLN A 87 10.89 -0.78 1.30
CA GLN A 87 12.34 -0.73 1.39
C GLN A 87 12.95 -1.08 0.04
N LYS A 88 13.99 -0.33 -0.35
CA LYS A 88 14.86 -0.62 -1.48
C LYS A 88 15.92 -1.66 -1.09
N LYS A 89 16.53 -2.32 -2.07
CA LYS A 89 17.58 -3.34 -1.88
C LYS A 89 18.82 -2.84 -1.12
N ASN A 90 19.05 -1.54 -1.10
CA ASN A 90 20.13 -0.91 -0.32
C ASN A 90 19.75 -0.65 1.15
N GLY A 91 18.55 -1.04 1.59
CA GLY A 91 18.04 -0.83 2.94
C GLY A 91 17.32 0.50 3.16
N GLU A 92 17.27 1.40 2.16
CA GLU A 92 16.60 2.68 2.29
C GLU A 92 15.07 2.52 2.27
N LEU A 93 14.40 3.18 3.22
CA LEU A 93 12.95 3.28 3.20
C LEU A 93 12.50 4.27 2.15
N PHE A 94 11.39 3.96 1.49
CA PHE A 94 10.69 4.92 0.63
C PHE A 94 9.23 5.03 1.04
N SER A 95 8.63 6.15 0.69
CA SER A 95 7.20 6.38 0.81
C SER A 95 6.77 7.25 -0.35
N ILE A 96 5.86 6.73 -1.17
CA ILE A 96 5.37 7.41 -2.35
C ILE A 96 3.85 7.52 -2.32
N ALA A 97 3.35 8.47 -3.08
CA ALA A 97 1.97 8.55 -3.47
C ALA A 97 1.88 8.49 -4.99
N HIS A 98 1.21 7.46 -5.51
CA HIS A 98 0.97 7.30 -6.93
C HIS A 98 -0.49 7.59 -7.23
N HIS A 99 -0.73 8.57 -8.10
CA HIS A 99 -2.07 8.93 -8.56
C HIS A 99 -2.40 8.15 -9.82
N THR A 100 -3.23 7.13 -9.69
CA THR A 100 -3.52 6.16 -10.77
C THR A 100 -4.20 6.79 -11.98
N GLY A 101 -5.09 7.76 -11.77
CA GLY A 101 -5.78 8.47 -12.87
C GLY A 101 -4.97 9.56 -13.57
N LEU A 102 -3.83 10.00 -13.02
CA LEU A 102 -3.02 11.11 -13.56
C LEU A 102 -1.62 10.66 -14.00
N ASP A 103 -1.27 9.40 -13.76
CA ASP A 103 0.06 8.84 -13.95
C ASP A 103 1.15 9.73 -13.32
N LYS A 104 0.96 10.11 -12.06
CA LYS A 104 1.92 10.91 -11.30
C LYS A 104 2.38 10.20 -10.05
N CYS A 105 3.69 10.26 -9.78
CA CYS A 105 4.29 9.75 -8.55
C CYS A 105 4.92 10.89 -7.76
N PHE A 106 4.73 10.84 -6.44
CA PHE A 106 5.33 11.79 -5.51
C PHE A 106 6.04 11.01 -4.40
N GLU A 107 7.26 11.37 -4.06
CA GLU A 107 7.81 10.99 -2.76
C GLU A 107 7.11 11.81 -1.67
N VAL A 108 6.70 11.12 -0.61
CA VAL A 108 6.05 11.73 0.56
C VAL A 108 7.08 11.81 1.68
N ILE A 109 7.50 13.04 1.98
CA ILE A 109 8.51 13.33 2.99
C ILE A 109 7.84 14.05 4.15
N ALA A 110 7.86 13.45 5.33
CA ALA A 110 7.33 14.02 6.57
C ALA A 110 8.49 14.31 7.53
N ASP A 111 8.60 15.57 7.97
CA ASP A 111 9.62 16.01 8.91
C ASP A 111 11.06 15.65 8.48
N GLY A 112 11.32 15.76 7.17
CA GLY A 112 12.62 15.48 6.55
C GLY A 112 12.92 14.00 6.32
N LEU A 113 11.98 13.10 6.61
CA LEU A 113 12.15 11.65 6.45
C LEU A 113 11.08 11.07 5.51
N PRO A 114 11.33 9.94 4.83
CA PRO A 114 10.26 9.21 4.14
C PRO A 114 9.10 8.94 5.10
N ALA A 115 7.89 9.30 4.71
CA ALA A 115 6.68 9.18 5.52
C ALA A 115 6.22 7.71 5.64
N TYR A 116 7.00 6.90 6.38
CA TYR A 116 6.81 5.47 6.49
C TYR A 116 5.39 5.12 6.97
N LYS A 117 4.71 4.25 6.22
CA LYS A 117 3.30 3.86 6.43
C LYS A 117 2.34 5.05 6.55
N ALA A 118 2.54 6.09 5.73
CA ALA A 118 1.73 7.31 5.73
C ALA A 118 0.21 7.04 5.67
N ALA A 119 -0.53 7.96 6.29
CA ALA A 119 -1.98 8.07 6.16
C ALA A 119 -2.37 9.56 6.09
N THR A 120 -3.36 9.89 5.27
CA THR A 120 -3.91 11.24 5.15
C THR A 120 -5.31 11.33 5.73
N PHE A 121 -5.65 12.50 6.29
CA PHE A 121 -7.02 12.82 6.70
C PHE A 121 -7.25 14.33 6.65
N GLY A 122 -8.03 14.79 5.68
CA GLY A 122 -8.09 16.20 5.30
C GLY A 122 -6.70 16.67 4.86
N SER A 123 -6.26 17.83 5.37
CA SER A 123 -4.94 18.39 5.08
C SER A 123 -3.80 17.77 5.92
N LYS A 124 -4.09 16.81 6.80
CA LYS A 124 -3.12 16.26 7.74
C LYS A 124 -2.48 14.99 7.18
N VAL A 125 -1.19 14.83 7.46
CA VAL A 125 -0.45 13.59 7.20
C VAL A 125 0.04 13.02 8.53
N PHE A 126 -0.13 11.72 8.69
CA PHE A 126 0.38 10.94 9.81
C PHE A 126 1.36 9.91 9.29
N TYR A 127 2.42 9.63 10.04
CA TYR A 127 3.43 8.64 9.66
C TYR A 127 4.02 7.94 10.88
N ALA A 128 4.63 6.78 10.66
CA ALA A 128 5.22 5.96 11.71
C ALA A 128 6.72 6.25 11.85
N THR A 129 7.10 6.99 12.88
CA THR A 129 8.49 7.42 13.11
C THR A 129 9.25 6.45 14.03
N LYS A 130 10.55 6.26 13.77
CA LYS A 130 11.45 5.49 14.63
C LYS A 130 11.88 6.35 15.81
N GLN A 131 11.82 5.81 17.02
CA GLN A 131 12.37 6.49 18.20
C GLN A 131 13.88 6.22 18.29
N PRO A 132 14.71 7.18 18.73
CA PRO A 132 16.17 7.03 18.75
C PRO A 132 16.69 5.81 19.54
N GLU A 133 15.96 5.38 20.57
CA GLU A 133 16.36 4.30 21.47
C GLU A 133 15.49 3.04 21.35
N GLU A 134 14.54 2.99 20.40
CA GLU A 134 13.63 1.85 20.25
C GLU A 134 13.92 1.08 18.95
N ASP A 135 13.66 -0.23 18.98
CA ASP A 135 13.80 -1.10 17.81
C ASP A 135 12.85 -0.71 16.68
N PHE A 136 13.12 -1.19 15.45
CA PHE A 136 12.36 -0.83 14.25
C PHE A 136 10.84 -1.08 14.37
N GLU A 137 10.42 -2.08 15.15
CA GLU A 137 9.01 -2.44 15.37
C GLU A 137 8.29 -1.51 16.36
N GLN A 138 9.00 -0.69 17.13
CA GLN A 138 8.39 0.20 18.15
C GLN A 138 8.06 1.60 17.60
N ARG A 139 7.69 1.69 16.32
CA ARG A 139 7.37 2.99 15.72
C ARG A 139 6.09 3.58 16.30
N LYS A 140 6.11 4.89 16.53
CA LYS A 140 4.94 5.66 16.99
C LYS A 140 4.32 6.42 15.82
N ILE A 141 2.99 6.37 15.73
CA ILE A 141 2.24 7.20 14.79
C ILE A 141 2.25 8.63 15.32
N VAL A 142 2.75 9.55 14.51
CA VAL A 142 2.78 10.98 14.81
C VAL A 142 2.14 11.76 13.66
N GLN A 143 1.61 12.93 13.96
CA GLN A 143 1.20 13.88 12.93
C GLN A 143 2.45 14.61 12.43
N ALA A 144 2.62 14.70 11.11
CA ALA A 144 3.71 15.44 10.51
C ALA A 144 3.59 16.94 10.83
N THR A 145 4.72 17.59 11.13
CA THR A 145 4.78 19.06 11.28
C THR A 145 5.00 19.73 9.94
N THR A 146 5.82 19.10 9.09
CA THR A 146 6.12 19.53 7.73
C THR A 146 5.92 18.36 6.78
N VAL A 147 5.39 18.65 5.60
CA VAL A 147 5.16 17.65 4.55
C VAL A 147 5.61 18.22 3.22
N GLU A 148 6.43 17.46 2.51
CA GLU A 148 6.81 17.71 1.13
C GLU A 148 6.29 16.58 0.25
N TRP A 149 5.66 16.95 -0.87
CA TRP A 149 5.23 16.04 -1.93
C TRP A 149 6.10 16.32 -3.15
N ARG A 150 7.18 15.55 -3.29
CA ARG A 150 8.16 15.78 -4.35
C ARG A 150 7.79 14.94 -5.56
N GLU A 151 7.36 15.58 -6.66
CA GLU A 151 7.07 14.87 -7.90
C GLU A 151 8.34 14.20 -8.44
N VAL A 152 8.22 12.92 -8.78
CA VAL A 152 9.32 12.09 -9.31
C VAL A 152 8.83 11.31 -10.53
N PRO A 153 9.73 10.91 -11.44
CA PRO A 153 9.38 9.98 -12.51
C PRO A 153 8.75 8.69 -11.96
N ASN A 154 7.68 8.19 -12.61
CA ASN A 154 7.03 6.95 -12.18
C ASN A 154 8.01 5.76 -12.18
N ASP A 155 8.84 5.64 -13.21
CA ASP A 155 9.80 4.54 -13.43
C ASP A 155 10.83 4.37 -12.31
N LEU A 156 11.00 5.37 -11.44
CA LEU A 156 11.80 5.26 -10.22
C LEU A 156 11.23 4.20 -9.24
N TYR A 157 9.91 3.99 -9.25
CA TYR A 157 9.20 3.06 -8.35
C TYR A 157 8.26 2.09 -9.05
N ILE A 158 7.62 2.52 -10.13
CA ILE A 158 6.63 1.77 -10.92
C ILE A 158 7.15 1.74 -12.35
N LYS A 159 7.72 0.60 -12.74
CA LYS A 159 8.42 0.39 -14.01
C LYS A 159 7.47 0.27 -15.19
N ASP A 160 6.31 -0.36 -14.97
CA ASP A 160 5.32 -0.60 -16.01
C ASP A 160 3.91 -0.73 -15.42
N ILE A 161 2.90 -0.49 -16.25
CA ILE A 161 1.49 -0.70 -15.93
C ILE A 161 0.89 -1.60 -17.03
N ILE A 162 0.66 -2.86 -16.68
CA ILE A 162 0.13 -3.86 -17.60
C ILE A 162 -1.39 -3.91 -17.44
N MET A 163 -2.10 -3.41 -18.44
CA MET A 163 -3.57 -3.50 -18.51
C MET A 163 -4.00 -4.90 -18.93
N SER A 164 -5.05 -5.42 -18.31
CA SER A 164 -5.66 -6.70 -18.68
C SER A 164 -7.16 -6.53 -18.99
N GLU A 165 -7.64 -7.19 -20.04
CA GLU A 165 -9.07 -7.22 -20.35
C GLU A 165 -9.83 -8.02 -19.29
N ASN A 166 -10.94 -7.45 -18.83
CA ASN A 166 -11.77 -7.98 -17.76
C ASN A 166 -12.44 -9.29 -18.25
N LYS A 167 -12.05 -10.43 -17.70
CA LYS A 167 -12.86 -11.65 -17.73
C LYS A 167 -13.38 -11.86 -16.32
N ASP A 168 -14.61 -11.42 -16.11
CA ASP A 168 -15.50 -11.75 -15.01
C ASP A 168 -14.93 -11.62 -13.59
N TYR A 169 -14.98 -10.40 -13.04
CA TYR A 169 -14.98 -10.20 -11.57
C TYR A 169 -16.40 -10.30 -10.97
N HIS A 170 -17.43 -10.52 -11.79
CA HIS A 170 -18.77 -10.80 -11.31
C HIS A 170 -19.12 -12.29 -11.46
N ASN A 171 -19.27 -12.96 -10.30
CA ASN A 171 -20.17 -14.10 -10.02
C ASN A 171 -19.72 -15.56 -10.24
N GLU A 172 -18.44 -15.95 -10.21
CA GLU A 172 -18.12 -17.40 -10.18
C GLU A 172 -17.22 -17.90 -9.05
N GLU A 173 -16.61 -17.05 -8.20
CA GLU A 173 -15.76 -17.51 -7.08
C GLU A 173 -16.27 -17.18 -5.66
N PHE A 174 -17.54 -16.80 -5.52
CA PHE A 174 -18.14 -16.51 -4.19
C PHE A 174 -19.33 -17.41 -3.81
N GLU A 175 -19.45 -18.60 -4.40
CA GLU A 175 -20.30 -19.66 -3.84
C GLU A 175 -19.47 -20.62 -2.97
N LEU A 176 -19.44 -20.37 -1.65
CA LEU A 176 -19.18 -21.38 -0.62
C LEU A 176 -20.09 -21.13 0.59
#